data_AF-A0A2G0E5Z1-F1
#
_entry.id   AF-A0A2G0E5Z1-F1
#
_cell.length_a   1.000
_cell.length_b   1.000
_cell.length_c   1.000
_cell.angle_alpha   90.00
_cell.angle_beta   90.00
_cell.angle_gamma   90.00
#
_symmetry.space_group_name_H-M   'P 1'
#
loop_
_entity.id
_entity.type
_entity.pdbx_description
1 polymer ?
#
loop_
_entity_poly.entity_id
_entity_poly.type
_entity_poly.pdbx_seq_one_letter_code
_entity_poly.pdbx_strand_id
1 'polypeptide(L)'
;KKSSKWCVIIRVVESIDDVFYPIEKQLGMIEEDPNTTPFIMDQFESYLIDKGFKVQKKDFTYFTQESITEEWMKMYYEEYAKDPVVTRYIRKLFSEKQEIISTTRLTYRLLLWSKDKKRSPHIS
;
A
#
# COMPACT_ATOMS: atom_id res chain seq x y z
N LYS A 1 -18.93 34.23 1.87
CA LYS A 1 -17.78 33.33 2.18
C LYS A 1 -17.29 32.72 0.87
N LYS A 2 -16.15 33.14 0.30
CA LYS A 2 -15.53 32.41 -0.81
C LYS A 2 -15.04 31.09 -0.24
N SER A 3 -15.60 29.98 -0.70
CA SER A 3 -15.03 28.65 -0.44
C SER A 3 -13.55 28.70 -0.84
N SER A 4 -12.65 28.52 0.12
CA SER A 4 -11.25 28.24 -0.18
C SER A 4 -11.24 26.94 -0.96
N LYS A 5 -10.91 26.99 -2.26
CA LYS A 5 -10.82 25.79 -3.08
C LYS A 5 -9.67 24.94 -2.53
N TRP A 6 -10.02 23.84 -1.89
CA TRP A 6 -9.09 22.80 -1.47
C TRP A 6 -8.92 21.80 -2.60
N CYS A 7 -7.71 21.28 -2.73
CA CYS A 7 -7.39 20.18 -3.62
C CYS A 7 -6.95 18.98 -2.77
N VAL A 8 -7.34 17.79 -3.20
CA VAL A 8 -7.11 16.54 -2.48
C VAL A 8 -6.61 15.50 -3.48
N ILE A 9 -5.61 14.73 -3.09
CA ILE A 9 -5.23 13.47 -3.72
C ILE A 9 -5.18 12.39 -2.65
N ILE A 10 -5.74 11.23 -2.94
CA ILE A 10 -5.68 10.05 -2.09
C ILE A 10 -5.15 8.88 -2.91
N ARG A 11 -4.21 8.13 -2.36
CA ARG A 11 -3.60 6.98 -3.03
C ARG A 11 -3.17 5.93 -2.02
N VAL A 12 -3.21 4.65 -2.40
CA VAL A 12 -2.55 3.58 -1.64
C VAL A 12 -1.03 3.81 -1.70
N VAL A 13 -0.38 3.73 -0.53
CA VAL A 13 1.08 3.85 -0.36
C VAL A 13 1.69 2.64 0.34
N GLU A 14 0.85 1.67 0.72
CA GLU A 14 1.27 0.37 1.19
C GLU A 14 0.12 -0.63 1.00
N SER A 15 0.43 -1.81 0.48
CA SER A 15 -0.49 -2.95 0.38
C SER A 15 0.29 -4.21 0.71
N ILE A 16 0.03 -4.79 1.89
CA ILE A 16 0.76 -5.98 2.36
C ILE A 16 -0.26 -6.95 2.95
N ASP A 17 -0.26 -8.19 2.47
CA ASP A 17 -1.04 -9.27 3.04
C ASP A 17 -0.18 -10.19 3.94
N ASP A 18 -0.81 -11.01 4.78
CA ASP A 18 -0.12 -11.88 5.74
C ASP A 18 0.11 -13.31 5.25
N VAL A 19 -0.36 -13.68 4.06
CA VAL A 19 -0.31 -15.04 3.52
C VAL A 19 0.67 -15.18 2.35
N PHE A 20 0.63 -14.30 1.35
CA PHE A 20 1.46 -14.29 0.16
C PHE A 20 2.77 -13.55 0.40
N TYR A 21 2.70 -12.34 0.95
CA TYR A 21 3.90 -11.52 1.18
C TYR A 21 5.07 -12.28 1.85
N PRO A 22 4.89 -13.12 2.89
CA PRO A 22 6.01 -13.82 3.53
C PRO A 22 6.74 -14.80 2.59
N ILE A 23 6.03 -15.52 1.73
CA ILE A 23 6.61 -16.51 0.82
C ILE A 23 7.18 -15.83 -0.43
N GLU A 24 6.49 -14.82 -0.98
CA GLU A 24 6.99 -14.00 -2.08
C GLU A 24 8.31 -13.31 -1.70
N LYS A 25 8.41 -12.84 -0.45
CA LYS A 25 9.67 -12.29 0.09
C LYS A 25 10.80 -13.31 0.09
N GLN A 26 10.52 -14.55 0.48
CA GLN A 26 11.53 -15.61 0.54
C GLN A 26 11.99 -16.03 -0.86
N LEU A 27 11.08 -15.99 -1.84
CA LEU A 27 11.36 -16.33 -3.24
C LEU A 27 11.98 -15.17 -4.02
N GLY A 28 12.08 -13.98 -3.43
CA GLY A 28 12.59 -12.79 -4.12
C GLY A 28 11.63 -12.23 -5.17
N MET A 29 10.33 -12.51 -5.02
CA MET A 29 9.26 -12.09 -5.94
C MET A 29 8.70 -10.70 -5.63
N ILE A 30 9.11 -10.09 -4.52
CA ILE A 30 8.66 -8.75 -4.17
C ILE A 30 9.32 -7.76 -5.12
N GLU A 31 8.55 -7.35 -6.12
CA GLU A 31 8.82 -6.14 -6.89
C GLU A 31 8.12 -4.96 -6.21
N GLU A 32 8.85 -3.87 -5.96
CA GLU A 32 8.26 -2.64 -5.46
C GLU A 32 7.39 -2.01 -6.56
N ASP A 33 6.07 -2.19 -6.47
CA ASP A 33 5.15 -1.47 -7.35
C ASP A 33 5.15 0.03 -6.99
N PRO A 34 5.60 0.92 -7.89
CA PRO A 34 5.62 2.36 -7.63
C PRO A 34 4.22 2.92 -7.35
N ASN A 35 3.15 2.19 -7.70
CA ASN A 35 1.78 2.61 -7.49
C ASN A 35 1.24 2.33 -6.09
N THR A 36 1.88 1.43 -5.33
CA THR A 36 1.50 1.03 -3.97
C THR A 36 2.60 1.32 -2.95
N THR A 37 3.60 2.13 -3.33
CA THR A 37 4.64 2.65 -2.44
C THR A 37 4.46 4.15 -2.16
N PRO A 38 5.09 4.70 -1.11
CA PRO A 38 5.01 6.12 -0.79
C PRO A 38 5.65 7.04 -1.84
N PHE A 39 6.54 6.51 -2.67
CA PHE A 39 7.45 7.26 -3.55
C PHE A 39 6.73 8.35 -4.36
N ILE A 40 5.68 7.98 -5.11
CA ILE A 40 4.97 8.94 -5.95
C ILE A 40 4.32 10.04 -5.10
N MET A 41 3.69 9.68 -3.97
CA MET A 41 3.03 10.64 -3.10
C MET A 41 4.03 11.61 -2.45
N ASP A 42 5.23 11.14 -2.13
CA ASP A 42 6.30 11.97 -1.59
C ASP A 42 6.86 12.94 -2.65
N GLN A 43 6.92 12.53 -3.93
CA GLN A 43 7.22 13.43 -5.04
C GLN A 43 6.15 14.51 -5.23
N PHE A 44 4.87 14.16 -5.12
CA PHE A 44 3.77 15.14 -5.18
C PHE A 44 3.82 16.15 -4.03
N GLU A 45 4.06 15.68 -2.81
CA GLU A 45 4.21 16.54 -1.63
C GLU A 45 5.35 17.54 -1.83
N SER A 46 6.53 17.03 -2.23
CA SER A 46 7.71 17.86 -2.49
C SER A 46 7.45 18.92 -3.55
N TYR A 47 6.87 18.53 -4.69
CA TYR A 47 6.50 19.47 -5.75
C TYR A 47 5.54 20.57 -5.28
N LEU A 48 4.52 20.21 -4.49
CA LEU A 48 3.55 21.20 -3.97
C LEU A 48 4.21 22.17 -2.99
N ILE A 49 5.10 21.69 -2.13
CA ILE A 49 5.87 22.52 -1.20
C ILE A 49 6.78 23.49 -1.97
N ASP A 50 7.47 23.01 -3.01
CA ASP A 50 8.33 23.84 -3.87
C ASP A 50 7.55 24.94 -4.60
N LYS A 51 6.29 24.69 -4.94
CA LYS A 51 5.37 25.71 -5.50
C LYS A 51 4.79 26.67 -4.45
N GLY A 52 5.16 26.50 -3.19
CA GLY A 52 4.76 27.38 -2.08
C GLY A 52 3.37 27.08 -1.51
N PHE A 53 2.82 25.89 -1.77
CA PHE A 53 1.55 25.46 -1.17
C PHE A 53 1.76 24.98 0.26
N LYS A 54 0.75 25.22 1.12
CA LYS A 54 0.67 24.57 2.42
C LYS A 54 -0.02 23.21 2.25
N VAL A 55 0.75 22.13 2.37
CA VAL A 55 0.28 20.75 2.24
C VAL A 55 0.04 20.15 3.63
N GLN A 56 -1.05 19.41 3.79
CA GLN A 56 -1.33 18.55 4.93
C GLN A 56 -1.30 17.11 4.46
N LYS A 57 -0.61 16.25 5.20
CA LYS A 57 -0.50 14.80 4.93
C LYS A 57 -1.21 14.02 6.03
N LYS A 58 -1.99 13.01 5.65
CA LYS A 58 -2.63 12.09 6.59
C LYS A 58 -2.70 10.68 5.99
N ASP A 59 -2.28 9.69 6.78
CA ASP A 59 -2.39 8.28 6.40
C ASP A 59 -3.60 7.64 7.12
N PHE A 60 -4.28 6.76 6.39
CA PHE A 60 -5.43 5.98 6.84
C PHE A 60 -5.18 4.50 6.53
N THR A 61 -5.24 3.65 7.55
CA THR A 61 -5.00 2.21 7.40
C THR A 61 -6.30 1.44 7.55
N TYR A 62 -6.54 0.53 6.61
CA TYR A 62 -7.68 -0.38 6.58
C TYR A 62 -7.20 -1.82 6.44
N PHE A 63 -8.07 -2.74 6.83
CA PHE A 63 -7.83 -4.17 6.70
C PHE A 63 -8.97 -4.79 5.89
N THR A 64 -8.61 -5.57 4.88
CA THR A 64 -9.53 -6.41 4.11
C THR A 64 -9.21 -7.87 4.37
N GLN A 65 -10.22 -8.73 4.35
CA GLN A 65 -10.06 -10.15 4.65
C GLN A 65 -10.67 -10.99 3.53
N GLU A 66 -9.94 -12.02 3.10
CA GLU A 66 -10.36 -12.95 2.07
C GLU A 66 -10.10 -14.40 2.53
N SER A 67 -11.07 -15.29 2.30
CA SER A 67 -10.87 -16.72 2.56
C SER A 67 -10.16 -17.36 1.37
N ILE A 68 -9.11 -18.12 1.64
CA ILE A 68 -8.30 -18.80 0.63
C ILE A 68 -8.26 -20.29 0.95
N THR A 69 -8.46 -21.11 -0.08
CA THR A 69 -8.33 -22.57 0.01
C THR A 69 -6.94 -23.03 -0.42
N GLU A 70 -6.59 -24.26 -0.03
CA GLU A 70 -5.33 -24.89 -0.45
C GLU A 70 -5.26 -25.04 -1.98
N GLU A 71 -6.37 -25.40 -2.62
CA GLU A 71 -6.45 -25.54 -4.08
C GLU A 71 -6.18 -24.20 -4.79
N TRP A 72 -6.77 -23.11 -4.29
CA TRP A 72 -6.56 -21.79 -4.86
C TRP A 72 -5.09 -21.37 -4.76
N MET A 73 -4.46 -21.61 -3.61
CA MET A 73 -3.05 -21.27 -3.41
C MET A 73 -2.11 -22.13 -4.28
N LYS A 74 -2.43 -23.41 -4.48
CA LYS A 74 -1.69 -24.29 -5.41
C LYS A 74 -1.80 -23.81 -6.85
N MET A 75 -2.97 -23.33 -7.28
CA MET A 75 -3.13 -22.72 -8.61
C MET A 75 -2.31 -21.43 -8.73
N TYR A 76 -2.30 -20.59 -7.69
CA TYR A 76 -1.51 -19.34 -7.69
C TYR A 76 0.00 -19.61 -7.86
N TYR A 77 0.53 -20.66 -7.24
CA TYR A 77 1.94 -21.06 -7.32
C TYR A 77 2.21 -22.24 -8.26
N GLU A 78 1.40 -22.45 -9.30
CA GLU A 78 1.54 -23.62 -10.19
C GLU A 78 2.96 -23.71 -10.81
N GLU A 79 3.54 -22.59 -11.23
CA GLU A 79 4.91 -22.50 -11.77
C GLU A 79 5.99 -22.93 -10.76
N TYR A 80 5.68 -22.88 -9.46
CA TYR A 80 6.56 -23.23 -8.35
C TYR A 80 6.14 -24.52 -7.63
N ALA A 81 5.29 -25.35 -8.24
CA ALA A 81 4.75 -26.56 -7.61
C ALA A 81 5.82 -27.57 -7.17
N LYS A 82 7.03 -27.52 -7.74
CA LYS A 82 8.17 -28.38 -7.38
C LYS A 82 9.14 -27.71 -6.41
N ASP A 83 8.93 -26.44 -6.07
CA ASP A 83 9.79 -25.70 -5.14
C ASP A 83 9.55 -26.21 -3.69
N PRO A 84 10.60 -26.71 -3.00
CA PRO A 84 10.47 -27.20 -1.62
C PRO A 84 10.00 -26.13 -0.62
N VAL A 85 10.31 -24.85 -0.88
CA VAL A 85 9.89 -23.73 -0.03
C VAL A 85 8.39 -23.53 -0.17
N VAL A 86 7.87 -23.44 -1.39
CA VAL A 86 6.43 -23.28 -1.67
C VAL A 86 5.63 -24.46 -1.15
N THR A 87 6.04 -25.69 -1.47
CA THR A 87 5.32 -26.90 -1.06
C THR A 87 5.26 -27.05 0.46
N ARG A 88 6.37 -26.76 1.17
CA ARG A 88 6.40 -26.76 2.64
C ARG A 88 5.54 -25.64 3.22
N TYR A 89 5.54 -24.47 2.58
CA TYR A 89 4.77 -23.31 3.03
C TYR A 89 3.26 -23.57 2.95
N ILE A 90 2.76 -24.01 1.78
CA ILE A 90 1.36 -24.36 1.57
C ILE A 90 0.94 -25.48 2.55
N ARG A 91 1.74 -26.55 2.67
CA ARG A 91 1.44 -27.64 3.61
C ARG A 91 1.34 -27.17 5.05
N LYS A 92 2.17 -26.20 5.46
CA LYS A 92 2.13 -25.64 6.81
C LYS A 92 0.90 -24.75 7.02
N LEU A 93 0.54 -23.94 6.04
CA LEU A 93 -0.63 -23.05 6.14
C LEU A 93 -1.94 -23.83 6.31
N PHE A 94 -2.09 -24.94 5.59
CA PHE A 94 -3.31 -25.74 5.56
C PHE A 94 -3.23 -27.02 6.41
N SER A 95 -2.29 -27.12 7.36
CA SER A 95 -2.12 -28.34 8.15
C SER A 95 -3.29 -28.64 9.09
N GLU A 96 -4.02 -27.61 9.51
CA GLU A 96 -5.11 -27.71 10.50
C GLU A 96 -6.47 -27.30 9.96
N LYS A 97 -6.52 -26.56 8.84
CA LYS A 97 -7.74 -25.97 8.28
C LYS A 97 -7.73 -26.10 6.76
N GLN A 98 -8.91 -26.35 6.18
CA GLN A 98 -9.11 -26.35 4.72
C GLN A 98 -9.07 -24.94 4.12
N GLU A 99 -9.39 -23.93 4.93
CA GLU A 99 -9.39 -22.52 4.56
C GLU A 99 -8.61 -21.68 5.57
N ILE A 100 -7.91 -20.67 5.07
CA ILE A 100 -7.24 -19.64 5.86
C ILE A 100 -7.79 -18.27 5.48
N ILE A 101 -7.76 -17.34 6.42
CA ILE A 101 -8.10 -15.94 6.15
C ILE A 101 -6.81 -15.19 5.87
N SER A 102 -6.65 -14.69 4.64
CA SER A 102 -5.64 -13.67 4.36
C SER A 102 -6.17 -12.31 4.76
N THR A 103 -5.36 -11.55 5.47
CA THR A 103 -5.64 -10.18 5.87
C THR A 103 -4.69 -9.24 5.15
N THR A 104 -5.23 -8.42 4.25
CA THR A 104 -4.47 -7.37 3.56
C THR A 104 -4.58 -6.06 4.32
N ARG A 105 -3.43 -5.50 4.70
CA ARG A 105 -3.30 -4.14 5.23
C ARG A 105 -3.12 -3.18 4.07
N LEU A 106 -4.04 -2.22 3.96
CA LEU A 106 -4.00 -1.14 2.97
C LEU A 106 -3.79 0.19 3.68
N THR A 107 -2.74 0.91 3.33
CA THR A 107 -2.52 2.28 3.81
C THR A 107 -2.76 3.27 2.69
N TYR A 108 -3.77 4.13 2.85
CA TYR A 108 -4.03 5.26 1.96
C TYR A 108 -3.38 6.52 2.52
N ARG A 109 -2.65 7.23 1.68
CA ARG A 109 -2.14 8.57 1.97
C ARG A 109 -3.02 9.61 1.31
N LEU A 110 -3.40 10.61 2.09
CA LEU A 110 -4.08 11.80 1.64
C LEU A 110 -3.14 13.00 1.69
N LEU A 111 -3.07 13.77 0.60
CA LEU A 111 -2.51 15.11 0.59
C LEU A 111 -3.63 16.11 0.35
N LEU A 112 -3.71 17.12 1.21
CA LEU A 112 -4.66 18.23 1.14
C LEU A 112 -3.89 19.55 1.04
N TRP A 113 -4.24 20.40 0.08
CA TRP A 113 -3.65 21.73 -0.03
C TRP A 113 -4.68 22.77 -0.46
N SER A 114 -4.44 24.03 -0.09
CA SER A 114 -5.21 25.18 -0.57
C SER A 114 -4.28 26.16 -1.29
N LYS A 115 -4.87 27.07 -2.07
CA LYS A 115 -4.15 28.16 -2.74
C LYS A 115 -3.55 29.20 -1.76
N ASP A 116 -3.71 29.02 -0.44
CA ASP A 116 -3.13 29.92 0.55
C ASP A 116 -1.60 29.72 0.57
N LYS A 117 -0.91 30.45 -0.30
CA LYS A 117 0.55 30.54 -0.31
C LYS A 117 1.03 31.14 1.01
N LYS A 118 2.19 30.69 1.53
CA LYS A 118 2.85 31.37 2.66
C LYS A 118 2.89 32.87 2.36
N ARG A 119 2.25 33.70 3.20
CA ARG A 119 2.47 35.14 3.17
C ARG A 119 3.94 35.35 3.56
N SER A 120 4.77 35.76 2.63
CA SER A 120 6.09 36.30 2.95
C SER A 120 5.88 37.45 3.95
N PRO A 121 6.63 37.53 5.06
CA PRO A 121 6.55 38.69 5.92
C PRO A 121 7.02 39.91 5.11
N HIS A 122 6.14 40.90 4.96
CA HIS A 122 6.54 42.22 4.49
C HIS A 122 7.51 42.78 5.53
N ILE A 123 8.79 42.83 5.17
CA ILE A 123 9.76 43.64 5.89
C ILE A 123 9.37 45.09 5.63
N SER A 124 9.07 45.81 6.71
CA SER A 124 8.70 47.23 6.74
C SER A 124 9.93 48.10 6.54
#